data_AF-A0A2T1D568-F1
#
_entry.id   AF-A0A2T1D568-F1
#
_cell.length_a   1.000
_cell.length_b   1.000
_cell.length_c   1.000
_cell.angle_alpha   90.00
_cell.angle_beta   90.00
_cell.angle_gamma   90.00
#
_symmetry.space_group_name_H-M   'P 1'
#
loop_
_entity.id
_entity.type
_entity.pdbx_description
1 polymer ?
#
loop_
_entity_poly.entity_id
_entity_poly.type
_entity_poly.pdbx_seq_one_letter_code
_entity_poly.pdbx_strand_id
1 'polypeptide(L)'
;MHPEMWQTIHRLFLYCDAEASQSIAPVLRLLQPALPQAEITLWLAGDAPPETWQVPHVLIASMTALAYPNLIENLQHGEFDAAILFTAPNRSPYAMAYLCFLAGIAIRVGQSQEFGGGVLTHCVKPPLETVSLVDYQLHLLRGLGLTVADTPFTPIATSSEKPRSEASVLLFDRSTFAI
;
A
#
# COMPACT_ATOMS: atom_id res chain seq x y z
N MET A 1 16.30 8.76 0.66
CA MET A 1 15.57 10.04 0.72
C MET A 1 15.97 10.75 2.01
N HIS A 2 16.29 12.05 2.00
CA HIS A 2 16.68 12.73 3.24
C HIS A 2 15.44 13.04 4.10
N PRO A 3 15.48 12.78 5.43
CA PRO A 3 14.34 13.04 6.33
C PRO A 3 13.83 14.48 6.28
N GLU A 4 14.71 15.44 6.02
CA GLU A 4 14.38 16.87 5.98
C GLU A 4 13.42 17.25 4.85
N MET A 5 13.40 16.50 3.74
CA MET A 5 12.48 16.79 2.63
C MET A 5 11.01 16.62 3.04
N TRP A 6 10.74 15.74 4.00
CA TRP A 6 9.37 15.55 4.50
C TRP A 6 8.81 16.77 5.22
N GLN A 7 9.67 17.67 5.69
CA GLN A 7 9.27 18.91 6.35
C GLN A 7 8.66 19.93 5.36
N THR A 8 8.91 19.78 4.07
CA THR A 8 8.33 20.65 3.02
C THR A 8 7.02 20.12 2.46
N ILE A 9 6.56 18.96 2.93
CA ILE A 9 5.32 18.31 2.47
C ILE A 9 4.16 18.85 3.31
N HIS A 10 3.23 19.54 2.67
CA HIS A 10 2.03 20.10 3.27
C HIS A 10 0.78 19.29 2.96
N ARG A 11 0.71 18.65 1.79
CA ARG A 11 -0.45 17.86 1.35
C ARG A 11 0.02 16.48 0.94
N LEU A 12 -0.26 15.50 1.81
CA LEU A 12 0.16 14.12 1.63
C LEU A 12 -1.02 13.24 1.22
N PHE A 13 -0.88 12.62 0.05
CA PHE A 13 -1.79 11.57 -0.40
C PHE A 13 -1.32 10.19 0.06
N LEU A 14 -2.22 9.42 0.66
CA LEU A 14 -2.02 8.02 0.98
C LEU A 14 -2.99 7.18 0.17
N TYR A 15 -2.48 6.15 -0.47
CA TYR A 15 -3.31 5.08 -1.02
C TYR A 15 -3.06 3.81 -0.23
N CYS A 16 -4.11 3.07 0.07
CA CYS A 16 -4.03 1.77 0.70
C CYS A 16 -4.89 0.77 -0.08
N ASP A 17 -4.28 -0.30 -0.58
CA ASP A 17 -5.07 -1.37 -1.21
C ASP A 17 -5.95 -2.11 -0.17
N ALA A 18 -6.91 -2.90 -0.67
CA ALA A 18 -7.91 -3.55 0.18
C ALA A 18 -7.29 -4.49 1.23
N GLU A 19 -6.21 -5.19 0.88
CA GLU A 19 -5.55 -6.13 1.79
C GLU A 19 -4.67 -5.39 2.79
N ALA A 20 -3.91 -4.39 2.32
CA ALA A 20 -3.11 -3.47 3.12
C ALA A 20 -3.94 -2.73 4.18
N SER A 21 -5.21 -2.42 3.89
CA SER A 21 -6.10 -1.72 4.80
C SER A 21 -6.21 -2.39 6.18
N GLN A 22 -6.08 -3.71 6.26
CA GLN A 22 -6.17 -4.47 7.52
C GLN A 22 -5.13 -4.07 8.58
N SER A 23 -4.07 -3.37 8.18
CA SER A 23 -2.94 -3.00 9.05
C SER A 23 -2.60 -1.51 9.05
N ILE A 24 -3.36 -0.68 8.34
CA ILE A 24 -2.98 0.73 8.11
C ILE A 24 -3.19 1.62 9.34
N ALA A 25 -4.16 1.33 10.21
CA ALA A 25 -4.43 2.16 11.39
C ALA A 25 -3.24 2.40 12.32
N PRO A 26 -2.47 1.38 12.77
CA PRO A 26 -1.27 1.62 13.57
C PRO A 26 -0.22 2.44 12.80
N VAL A 27 -0.11 2.25 11.48
CA VAL A 27 0.82 3.01 10.64
C VAL A 27 0.46 4.49 10.61
N LEU A 28 -0.83 4.82 10.45
CA LEU A 28 -1.31 6.21 10.46
C LEU A 28 -1.02 6.91 11.80
N ARG A 29 -1.20 6.21 12.92
CA ARG A 29 -0.91 6.75 14.27
C ARG A 29 0.57 7.10 14.46
N LEU A 30 1.46 6.42 13.74
CA LEU A 30 2.91 6.64 13.81
C LEU A 30 3.37 7.67 12.77
N LEU A 31 2.68 7.73 11.63
CA LEU A 31 2.96 8.70 10.57
C LEU A 31 2.57 10.13 10.95
N GLN A 32 1.40 10.31 11.56
CA GLN A 32 0.87 11.63 11.90
C GLN A 32 1.84 12.48 12.75
N PRO A 33 2.43 12.00 13.88
CA PRO A 33 3.38 12.79 14.65
C PRO A 33 4.72 13.02 13.92
N ALA A 34 5.06 12.21 12.91
CA ALA A 34 6.26 12.42 12.11
C ALA A 34 6.09 13.54 11.07
N LEU A 35 4.85 13.90 10.74
CA LEU A 35 4.49 14.92 9.75
C LEU A 35 3.41 15.87 10.29
N PRO A 36 3.68 16.59 11.40
CA PRO A 36 2.66 17.41 12.06
C PRO A 36 2.13 18.56 11.18
N GLN A 37 2.91 19.00 10.20
CA GLN A 37 2.56 20.06 9.25
C GLN A 37 1.74 19.58 8.04
N ALA A 38 1.66 18.27 7.81
CA ALA A 38 1.04 17.71 6.62
C ALA A 38 -0.46 17.44 6.84
N GLU A 39 -1.28 17.93 5.93
CA GLU A 39 -2.66 17.47 5.75
C GLU A 39 -2.65 16.13 5.03
N ILE A 40 -3.19 15.10 5.67
CA ILE A 40 -3.14 13.74 5.17
C ILE A 40 -4.51 13.35 4.61
N THR A 41 -4.55 12.97 3.34
CA THR A 41 -5.71 12.35 2.70
C THR A 41 -5.44 10.89 2.40
N LEU A 42 -6.27 9.98 2.92
CA LEU A 42 -6.18 8.55 2.72
C LEU A 42 -7.30 8.04 1.84
N TRP A 43 -6.94 7.40 0.73
CA TRP A 43 -7.86 6.61 -0.10
C TRP A 43 -7.65 5.13 0.15
N LEU A 44 -8.73 4.45 0.50
CA LEU A 44 -8.78 3.01 0.69
C LEU A 44 -9.41 2.36 -0.53
N ALA A 45 -8.74 1.38 -1.13
CA ALA A 45 -9.41 0.51 -2.09
C ALA A 45 -10.29 -0.50 -1.35
N GLY A 46 -11.57 -0.58 -1.68
CA GLY A 46 -12.51 -1.52 -1.02
C GLY A 46 -13.47 -0.83 -0.08
N ASP A 47 -13.94 -1.57 0.94
CA ASP A 47 -15.04 -1.16 1.80
C ASP A 47 -14.71 0.04 2.70
N ALA A 48 -15.76 0.61 3.32
CA ALA A 48 -15.62 1.75 4.21
C ALA A 48 -14.63 1.48 5.35
N PRO A 49 -13.86 2.49 5.80
CA PRO A 49 -13.00 2.34 6.96
C PRO A 49 -13.82 1.89 8.18
N PRO A 50 -13.27 1.05 9.06
CA PRO A 50 -13.91 0.74 10.32
C PRO A 50 -14.11 2.04 11.13
N GLU A 51 -15.29 2.24 11.72
CA GLU A 51 -15.60 3.42 12.55
C GLU A 51 -14.61 3.64 13.72
N THR A 52 -13.86 2.59 14.09
CA THR A 52 -12.84 2.61 15.13
C THR A 52 -11.55 3.33 14.70
N TRP A 53 -11.36 3.63 13.41
CA TRP A 53 -10.21 4.41 12.93
C TRP A 53 -10.43 5.91 13.16
N GLN A 54 -10.44 6.30 14.42
CA GLN A 54 -10.36 7.71 14.79
C GLN A 54 -8.89 8.14 14.73
N VAL A 55 -8.46 8.57 13.54
CA VAL A 55 -7.15 9.21 13.34
C VAL A 55 -7.39 10.70 13.11
N PRO A 56 -7.03 11.57 14.07
CA PRO A 56 -7.19 13.00 13.91
C PRO A 56 -6.48 13.51 12.65
N HIS A 57 -7.10 14.46 11.95
CA HIS A 57 -6.52 15.17 10.80
C HIS A 57 -6.22 14.31 9.57
N VAL A 58 -6.77 13.10 9.48
CA VAL A 58 -6.73 12.26 8.28
C VAL A 58 -8.11 12.25 7.61
N LEU A 59 -8.20 12.74 6.38
CA LEU A 59 -9.41 12.62 5.57
C LEU A 59 -9.43 11.24 4.91
N ILE A 60 -10.37 10.37 5.31
CA ILE A 60 -10.46 9.00 4.80
C ILE A 60 -11.61 8.90 3.79
N ALA A 61 -11.31 8.39 2.60
CA ALA A 61 -12.30 8.06 1.59
C ALA A 61 -12.14 6.59 1.15
N SER A 62 -13.26 5.90 0.97
CA SER A 62 -13.29 4.56 0.36
C SER A 62 -13.54 4.70 -1.14
N MET A 63 -12.76 3.94 -1.91
CA MET A 63 -12.85 3.85 -3.35
C MET A 63 -13.41 2.48 -3.72
N THR A 64 -14.63 2.46 -4.24
CA THR A 64 -15.21 1.27 -4.85
C THR A 64 -14.88 1.22 -6.34
N ALA A 65 -14.88 0.03 -6.94
CA ALA A 65 -14.57 -0.19 -8.35
C ALA A 65 -15.47 0.61 -9.33
N LEU A 66 -16.61 1.14 -8.86
CA LEU A 66 -17.55 1.96 -9.63
C LEU A 66 -17.31 3.47 -9.48
N ALA A 67 -16.44 3.91 -8.56
CA ALA A 67 -16.20 5.32 -8.24
C ALA A 67 -15.16 6.01 -9.16
N TYR A 68 -14.91 5.47 -10.35
CA TYR A 68 -13.78 5.84 -11.21
C TYR A 68 -13.94 7.02 -12.20
N PRO A 69 -15.12 7.63 -12.49
CA PRO A 69 -15.09 8.82 -13.33
C PRO A 69 -14.29 9.90 -12.59
N ASN A 70 -13.30 10.46 -13.29
CA ASN A 70 -12.52 11.63 -12.85
C ASN A 70 -11.51 11.38 -11.71
N LEU A 71 -11.03 10.14 -11.54
CA LEU A 71 -10.01 9.84 -10.52
C LEU A 71 -8.75 10.73 -10.64
N ILE A 72 -8.27 10.95 -11.86
CA ILE A 72 -7.11 11.82 -12.11
C ILE A 72 -7.43 13.28 -11.73
N GLU A 73 -8.62 13.78 -12.08
CA GLU A 73 -9.05 15.14 -11.74
C GLU A 73 -9.16 15.32 -10.22
N ASN A 74 -9.68 14.32 -9.51
CA ASN A 74 -9.75 14.32 -8.05
C ASN A 74 -8.36 14.38 -7.41
N LEU A 75 -7.39 13.62 -7.94
CA LEU A 75 -6.00 13.69 -7.48
C LEU A 75 -5.37 15.06 -7.80
N GLN A 76 -5.65 15.64 -8.97
CA GLN A 76 -5.17 16.97 -9.37
C GLN A 76 -5.72 18.07 -8.46
N HIS A 77 -7.02 18.08 -8.19
CA HIS A 77 -7.66 19.03 -7.26
C HIS A 77 -7.14 18.88 -5.82
N GLY A 78 -6.63 17.69 -5.48
CA GLY A 78 -5.99 17.44 -4.20
C GLY A 78 -4.67 18.18 -4.02
N GLU A 79 -4.03 18.68 -5.08
CA GLU A 79 -2.78 19.46 -5.05
C GLU A 79 -1.71 18.83 -4.14
N PHE A 80 -1.56 17.51 -4.21
CA PHE A 80 -0.68 16.78 -3.32
C PHE A 80 0.80 16.96 -3.68
N ASP A 81 1.63 17.24 -2.68
CA ASP A 81 3.08 17.33 -2.85
C ASP A 81 3.70 15.93 -3.04
N ALA A 82 3.14 14.95 -2.33
CA ALA A 82 3.63 13.58 -2.29
C ALA A 82 2.50 12.55 -2.17
N ALA A 83 2.79 11.34 -2.65
CA ALA A 83 1.96 10.14 -2.52
C ALA A 83 2.75 8.99 -1.90
N ILE A 84 2.21 8.35 -0.84
CA ILE A 84 2.70 7.08 -0.29
C ILE A 84 1.68 5.99 -0.57
N LEU A 85 2.13 4.92 -1.23
CA LEU A 85 1.28 3.85 -1.72
C LEU A 85 1.53 2.58 -0.89
N PHE A 86 0.60 2.31 0.02
CA PHE A 86 0.57 1.10 0.82
C PHE A 86 -0.12 -0.02 0.03
N THR A 87 0.64 -1.06 -0.25
CA THR A 87 0.17 -2.26 -0.94
C THR A 87 0.53 -3.49 -0.13
N ALA A 88 -0.28 -4.54 -0.22
CA ALA A 88 0.03 -5.82 0.41
C ALA A 88 1.23 -6.50 -0.28
N PRO A 89 1.90 -7.45 0.39
CA PRO A 89 2.94 -8.26 -0.24
C PRO A 89 2.43 -8.87 -1.55
N ASN A 90 3.26 -8.85 -2.59
CA ASN A 90 2.93 -9.32 -3.95
C ASN A 90 1.88 -8.50 -4.72
N ARG A 91 1.46 -7.32 -4.20
CA ARG A 91 0.69 -6.34 -4.96
C ARG A 91 1.61 -5.27 -5.52
N SER A 92 1.34 -4.88 -6.77
CA SER A 92 2.13 -3.88 -7.46
C SER A 92 1.60 -2.47 -7.14
N PRO A 93 2.44 -1.53 -6.66
CA PRO A 93 2.02 -0.15 -6.43
C PRO A 93 1.92 0.66 -7.72
N TYR A 94 2.41 0.14 -8.86
CA TYR A 94 2.67 0.93 -10.06
C TYR A 94 1.40 1.44 -10.75
N ALA A 95 0.27 0.74 -10.64
CA ALA A 95 -0.99 1.21 -11.22
C ALA A 95 -1.43 2.54 -10.58
N MET A 96 -1.47 2.60 -9.24
CA MET A 96 -1.82 3.83 -8.54
C MET A 96 -0.72 4.90 -8.65
N ALA A 97 0.55 4.49 -8.63
CA ALA A 97 1.66 5.40 -8.85
C ALA A 97 1.59 6.09 -10.22
N TYR A 98 1.17 5.35 -11.25
CA TYR A 98 0.99 5.90 -12.59
C TYR A 98 -0.16 6.92 -12.65
N LEU A 99 -1.27 6.66 -11.95
CA LEU A 99 -2.36 7.62 -11.82
C LEU A 99 -1.91 8.89 -11.09
N CYS A 100 -1.12 8.75 -10.01
CA CYS A 100 -0.52 9.89 -9.30
C CYS A 100 0.44 10.68 -10.20
N PHE A 101 1.21 9.99 -11.06
CA PHE A 101 2.08 10.62 -12.04
C PHE A 101 1.29 11.46 -13.06
N LEU A 102 0.21 10.90 -13.62
CA LEU A 102 -0.68 11.63 -14.54
C LEU A 102 -1.36 12.82 -13.86
N ALA A 103 -1.63 12.73 -12.56
CA ALA A 103 -2.16 13.82 -11.75
C ALA A 103 -1.12 14.89 -11.37
N GLY A 104 0.15 14.72 -11.76
CA GLY A 104 1.21 15.70 -11.51
C GLY A 104 1.82 15.65 -10.11
N ILE A 105 1.50 14.63 -9.29
CA ILE A 105 2.06 14.50 -7.93
C ILE A 105 3.54 14.15 -8.05
N ALA A 106 4.44 15.05 -7.64
CA ALA A 106 5.87 14.96 -7.93
C ALA A 106 6.58 13.83 -7.20
N ILE A 107 6.28 13.61 -5.91
CA ILE A 107 6.89 12.57 -5.09
C ILE A 107 5.93 11.38 -5.00
N ARG A 108 6.36 10.19 -5.43
CA ARG A 108 5.52 8.98 -5.49
C ARG A 108 6.31 7.81 -4.95
N VAL A 109 5.80 7.23 -3.86
CA VAL A 109 6.55 6.31 -3.03
C VAL A 109 5.81 5.00 -2.86
N GLY A 110 6.52 3.88 -2.95
CA GLY A 110 5.93 2.56 -2.69
C GLY A 110 7.00 1.49 -2.46
N GLN A 111 6.54 0.28 -2.15
CA GLN A 111 7.40 -0.90 -2.06
C GLN A 111 7.24 -1.79 -3.28
N SER A 112 8.34 -2.21 -3.90
CA SER A 112 8.27 -3.19 -4.99
C SER A 112 9.61 -3.90 -5.28
N GLN A 113 9.52 -5.16 -5.68
CA GLN A 113 10.64 -5.88 -6.30
C GLN A 113 10.71 -5.65 -7.81
N GLU A 114 9.58 -5.29 -8.44
CA GLU A 114 9.45 -5.07 -9.88
C GLU A 114 10.20 -3.80 -10.34
N PHE A 115 10.59 -3.78 -11.60
CA PHE A 115 11.08 -2.58 -12.28
C PHE A 115 9.91 -1.83 -12.93
N GLY A 116 9.59 -0.63 -12.42
CA GLY A 116 8.57 0.25 -13.02
C GLY A 116 9.10 1.63 -13.41
N GLY A 117 10.41 1.74 -13.69
CA GLY A 117 11.04 2.97 -14.16
C GLY A 117 10.85 4.15 -13.20
N GLY A 118 10.54 5.34 -13.75
CA GLY A 118 10.34 6.58 -12.99
C GLY A 118 8.91 6.79 -12.46
N VAL A 119 8.04 5.78 -12.55
CA VAL A 119 6.66 5.89 -12.09
C VAL A 119 6.63 6.07 -10.57
N LEU A 120 7.42 5.29 -9.83
CA LEU A 120 7.79 5.64 -8.47
C LEU A 120 9.03 6.54 -8.53
N THR A 121 9.02 7.67 -7.83
CA THR A 121 10.25 8.45 -7.63
C THR A 121 11.11 7.85 -6.53
N HIS A 122 10.48 7.14 -5.59
CA HIS A 122 11.18 6.43 -4.52
C HIS A 122 10.58 5.03 -4.35
N CYS A 123 11.37 4.01 -4.69
CA CYS A 123 11.02 2.62 -4.51
C CYS A 123 11.80 2.04 -3.34
N VAL A 124 11.10 1.69 -2.26
CA VAL A 124 11.68 0.96 -1.13
C VAL A 124 11.66 -0.53 -1.46
N LYS A 125 12.78 -1.23 -1.27
CA LYS A 125 12.80 -2.68 -1.43
C LYS A 125 12.07 -3.33 -0.26
N PRO A 126 11.11 -4.23 -0.51
CA PRO A 126 10.39 -4.90 0.55
C PRO A 126 11.32 -5.76 1.41
N PRO A 127 10.91 -6.12 2.64
CA PRO A 127 11.65 -7.05 3.49
C PRO A 127 11.95 -8.37 2.75
N LEU A 128 13.13 -8.94 2.98
CA LEU A 128 13.52 -10.23 2.41
C LEU A 128 12.81 -11.40 3.12
N GLU A 129 12.50 -11.23 4.41
CA GLU A 129 11.82 -12.22 5.23
C GLU A 129 10.31 -12.04 5.17
N THR A 130 9.58 -13.12 5.46
CA THR A 130 8.13 -13.04 5.64
C THR A 130 7.81 -12.43 7.01
N VAL A 131 6.96 -11.42 6.99
CA VAL A 131 6.72 -10.56 8.14
C VAL A 131 5.25 -10.19 8.23
N SER A 132 4.84 -9.66 9.38
CA SER A 132 3.46 -9.17 9.54
C SER A 132 3.15 -8.06 8.56
N LEU A 133 1.87 -7.92 8.18
CA LEU A 133 1.44 -6.87 7.27
C LEU A 133 1.70 -5.47 7.86
N VAL A 134 1.55 -5.33 9.18
CA VAL A 134 1.91 -4.10 9.92
C VAL A 134 3.40 -3.81 9.74
N ASP A 135 4.27 -4.77 10.04
CA ASP A 135 5.71 -4.53 9.94
C ASP A 135 6.15 -4.29 8.50
N TYR A 136 5.53 -4.97 7.53
CA TYR A 136 5.72 -4.70 6.11
C TYR A 136 5.42 -3.24 5.77
N GLN A 137 4.32 -2.69 6.26
CA GLN A 137 3.99 -1.27 6.03
C GLN A 137 4.91 -0.31 6.79
N LEU A 138 5.31 -0.63 8.03
CA LEU A 138 6.27 0.16 8.78
C LEU A 138 7.65 0.18 8.13
N HIS A 139 8.04 -0.90 7.43
CA HIS A 139 9.27 -0.95 6.64
C HIS A 139 9.30 0.12 5.53
N LEU A 140 8.16 0.41 4.90
CA LEU A 140 8.06 1.54 3.95
C LEU A 140 8.44 2.85 4.62
N LEU A 141 7.83 3.16 5.77
CA LEU A 141 8.08 4.40 6.50
C LEU A 141 9.54 4.52 6.94
N ARG A 142 10.12 3.42 7.44
CA ARG A 142 11.55 3.34 7.80
C ARG A 142 12.45 3.61 6.59
N GLY A 143 12.14 3.01 5.44
CA GLY A 143 12.86 3.26 4.19
C GLY A 143 12.81 4.71 3.71
N LEU A 144 11.85 5.49 4.21
CA LEU A 144 11.68 6.91 3.92
C LEU A 144 12.32 7.83 4.96
N GLY A 145 12.90 7.28 6.03
CA GLY A 145 13.43 8.05 7.15
C GLY A 145 12.33 8.68 8.01
N LEU A 146 11.06 8.27 7.84
CA LEU A 146 9.96 8.63 8.72
C LEU A 146 10.08 7.70 9.93
N THR A 147 10.81 8.16 10.95
CA THR A 147 11.13 7.39 12.15
C THR A 147 9.87 7.00 12.88
N VAL A 148 9.47 5.75 12.68
CA VAL A 148 8.65 5.01 13.60
C VAL A 148 9.55 4.63 14.77
N ALA A 149 9.15 4.87 16.02
CA ALA A 149 9.89 4.42 17.20
C ALA A 149 10.40 2.97 16.99
N ASP A 150 11.59 2.64 17.53
CA ASP A 150 12.27 1.35 17.37
C ASP A 150 11.43 0.17 17.88
N THR A 151 10.38 -0.18 17.16
CA THR A 151 9.58 -1.38 17.38
C THR A 151 10.28 -2.49 16.61
N PRO A 152 10.88 -3.48 17.29
CA PRO A 152 11.55 -4.58 16.60
C PRO A 152 10.58 -5.28 15.65
N PHE A 153 11.06 -5.60 14.45
CA PHE A 153 10.35 -6.49 13.54
C PHE A 153 10.05 -7.80 14.26
N THR A 154 8.83 -8.32 14.15
CA THR A 154 8.52 -9.68 14.60
C THR A 154 8.38 -10.55 13.36
N PRO A 155 9.40 -11.35 12.98
CA PRO A 155 9.28 -12.30 11.88
C PRO A 155 8.11 -13.24 12.16
N ILE A 156 7.27 -13.46 11.15
CA ILE A 156 6.28 -14.52 11.26
C ILE A 156 7.03 -15.82 10.98
N ALA A 157 6.95 -16.78 11.91
CA ALA A 157 7.48 -18.11 11.67
C ALA A 157 6.89 -18.65 10.36
N THR A 158 7.72 -18.81 9.34
CA THR A 158 7.34 -19.48 8.12
C THR A 158 7.03 -20.93 8.48
N SER A 159 5.75 -21.27 8.57
CA SER A 159 5.35 -22.68 8.66
C SER A 159 5.96 -23.39 7.46
N SER A 160 6.89 -24.32 7.73
CA SER A 160 7.53 -25.14 6.72
C SER A 160 6.47 -25.84 5.86
N GLU A 161 6.70 -25.81 4.55
CA GLU A 161 6.24 -26.78 3.55
C GLU A 161 5.01 -27.62 3.90
N LYS A 162 3.90 -27.33 3.22
CA LYS A 162 2.78 -28.24 3.05
C LYS A 162 3.31 -29.54 2.39
N PRO A 163 3.13 -30.74 2.98
CA PRO A 163 3.55 -31.97 2.33
C PRO A 163 2.81 -32.14 1.00
N ARG A 164 3.59 -32.49 -0.02
CA ARG A 164 3.16 -32.85 -1.38
C ARG A 164 2.21 -34.05 -1.26
N SER A 165 0.92 -33.79 -1.23
CA SER A 165 -0.12 -34.81 -1.34
C SER A 165 -0.19 -35.27 -2.81
N GLU A 166 0.02 -36.56 -3.02
CA GLU A 166 -0.11 -37.24 -4.30
C GLU A 166 -1.51 -37.01 -4.88
N ALA A 167 -1.59 -36.35 -6.02
CA ALA A 167 -2.80 -36.29 -6.82
C ALA A 167 -2.99 -37.67 -7.48
N SER A 168 -3.84 -38.50 -6.89
CA SER A 168 -4.43 -39.66 -7.57
C SER A 168 -5.12 -39.19 -8.84
N VAL A 169 -4.61 -39.66 -9.97
CA VAL A 169 -5.22 -39.52 -11.30
C VAL A 169 -6.55 -40.27 -11.29
N LEU A 170 -7.66 -39.52 -11.14
CA LEU A 170 -8.96 -40.02 -11.55
C LEU A 170 -9.11 -39.73 -13.05
N LEU A 171 -8.94 -40.79 -13.82
CA LEU A 171 -9.28 -40.89 -15.25
C LEU A 171 -10.71 -40.36 -15.46
N PHE A 172 -10.82 -39.27 -16.21
CA PHE A 172 -12.09 -38.87 -16.82
C PHE A 172 -12.38 -39.82 -17.98
N ASP A 173 -13.37 -40.69 -17.78
CA ASP A 173 -13.95 -41.51 -18.82
C ASP A 173 -14.57 -40.61 -19.90
N ARG A 174 -14.04 -40.72 -21.13
CA ARG A 174 -14.61 -40.15 -22.35
C ARG A 174 -15.31 -41.26 -23.10
N SER A 175 -16.57 -41.50 -22.80
CA SER A 175 -17.47 -42.28 -23.67
C SER A 175 -18.91 -42.00 -23.27
N THR A 176 -19.57 -41.05 -23.94
CA THR A 176 -20.96 -41.12 -24.42
C THR A 176 -21.30 -39.81 -25.11
N PHE A 177 -21.10 -39.75 -26.43
CA PHE A 177 -21.98 -39.04 -27.36
C PHE A 177 -21.64 -39.52 -28.78
N ALA A 178 -22.35 -40.55 -29.22
CA ALA A 178 -22.58 -40.90 -30.61
C ALA A 178 -23.87 -41.74 -30.67
N ILE A 179 -24.99 -41.08 -30.97
CA ILE A 179 -25.87 -41.24 -32.16
C ILE A 179 -27.06 -40.30 -31.94
#